data_AF-A0A485AV59-F1
#
_entry.id   AF-A0A485AV59-F1
#
_cell.length_a   1.000
_cell.length_b   1.000
_cell.length_c   1.000
_cell.angle_alpha   90.00
_cell.angle_beta   90.00
_cell.angle_gamma   90.00
#
_symmetry.space_group_name_H-M   'P 1'
#
loop_
_entity.id
_entity.type
_entity.pdbx_description
1 polymer ?
#
loop_
_entity_poly.entity_id
_entity_poly.type
_entity_poly.pdbx_seq_one_letter_code
_entity_poly.pdbx_strand_id
1 'polypeptide(L)'
;MTQHSSKYLHQQQRDLIRQLSRRWLWRSELPTWLLIIAVYSGWFMTLIYWQTLGLFPATVLLIWFTAWYMSLQHELIHGHPTPWRWCNQLLGTLPLAVWYPYGLYRDSHLAHHNNDRLTLPVDDPESYYFSAESWRRFSPWQRKVIHLRNTFFGRLLLAPLLDIVQTLASAVNAFRYRQGKAMIMWLVHGGLLAALLTWMARCDFSPLYFVVVISYPALALTKIRSFLEHRPLTTRWRARSSMRPGCCGGCCF
;
A
#
# COMPACT_ATOMS: atom_id res chain seq x y z
N MET A 1 -7.15 24.13 2.33
CA MET A 1 -6.81 22.84 2.96
C MET A 1 -8.09 22.21 3.48
N THR A 2 -8.67 21.29 2.71
CA THR A 2 -9.91 20.58 3.04
C THR A 2 -9.63 19.56 4.15
N GLN A 3 -10.21 19.77 5.34
CA GLN A 3 -10.06 18.84 6.47
C GLN A 3 -10.84 17.56 6.19
N HIS A 4 -10.13 16.48 5.85
CA HIS A 4 -10.70 15.14 5.90
C HIS A 4 -10.88 14.77 7.39
N SER A 5 -12.11 14.90 7.88
CA SER A 5 -12.48 14.57 9.26
C SER A 5 -12.43 13.05 9.45
N SER A 6 -11.39 12.55 10.12
CA SER A 6 -11.34 11.15 10.56
C SER A 6 -12.35 10.95 11.69
N LYS A 7 -13.53 10.44 11.34
CA LYS A 7 -14.66 10.19 12.26
C LYS A 7 -14.37 9.13 13.35
N TYR A 8 -13.18 8.53 13.34
CA TYR A 8 -12.76 7.44 14.24
C TYR A 8 -12.03 7.89 15.50
N LEU A 9 -11.56 9.13 15.58
CA LEU A 9 -10.83 9.63 16.75
C LEU A 9 -11.80 10.14 17.80
N HIS A 10 -11.64 9.74 19.06
CA HIS A 10 -12.40 10.33 20.16
C HIS A 10 -12.04 11.82 20.31
N GLN A 11 -12.95 12.66 20.82
CA GLN A 11 -12.72 14.12 20.86
C GLN A 11 -11.41 14.48 21.56
N GLN A 12 -11.08 13.78 22.66
CA GLN A 12 -9.79 13.93 23.35
C GLN A 12 -8.58 13.56 22.48
N GLN A 13 -8.66 12.50 21.67
CA GLN A 13 -7.58 12.14 20.74
C GLN A 13 -7.42 13.20 19.65
N ARG A 14 -8.54 13.77 19.15
CA ARG A 14 -8.49 14.86 18.16
C ARG A 14 -7.83 16.11 18.73
N ASP A 15 -8.18 16.47 19.96
CA ASP A 15 -7.63 17.66 20.60
C ASP A 15 -6.16 17.45 20.98
N LEU A 16 -5.78 16.23 21.40
CA LEU A 16 -4.38 15.84 21.59
C LEU A 16 -3.59 15.92 20.27
N ILE A 17 -4.10 15.35 19.18
CA ILE A 17 -3.45 15.40 17.86
C ILE A 17 -3.34 16.85 17.38
N ARG A 18 -4.36 17.69 17.56
CA ARG A 18 -4.31 19.12 17.23
C ARG A 18 -3.32 19.90 18.08
N GLN A 19 -3.17 19.55 19.36
CA GLN A 19 -2.16 20.15 20.23
C GLN A 19 -0.75 19.69 19.85
N LEU A 20 -0.58 18.41 19.53
CA LEU A 20 0.68 17.83 19.07
C LEU A 20 1.09 18.40 17.71
N SER A 21 0.17 18.52 16.75
CA SER A 21 0.42 19.07 15.41
C SER A 21 0.81 20.56 15.42
N ARG A 22 0.49 21.28 16.51
CA ARG A 22 0.94 22.66 16.75
C ARG A 22 2.35 22.75 17.33
N ARG A 23 2.89 21.64 17.86
CA ARG A 23 4.26 21.62 18.39
C ARG A 23 5.26 21.65 17.24
N TRP A 24 6.36 22.37 17.45
CA TRP A 24 7.45 22.50 16.48
C TRP A 24 7.93 21.13 15.93
N LEU A 25 7.91 20.09 16.77
CA LEU A 25 8.25 18.72 16.40
C LEU A 25 7.43 18.17 15.22
N TRP A 26 6.13 18.47 15.15
CA TRP A 26 5.26 18.04 14.04
C TRP A 26 5.41 18.92 12.79
N ARG A 27 5.80 20.19 12.96
CA ARG A 27 6.13 21.07 11.82
C ARG A 27 7.48 20.72 11.19
N SER A 28 8.38 20.11 11.94
CA SER A 28 9.69 19.67 11.48
C SER A 28 9.68 18.26 10.88
N GLU A 29 8.50 17.63 10.70
CA GLU A 29 8.36 16.29 10.12
C GLU A 29 9.17 15.21 10.88
N LEU A 30 9.53 15.49 12.14
CA LEU A 30 10.28 14.56 13.00
C LEU A 30 9.56 13.23 13.23
N PRO A 31 8.22 13.16 13.34
CA PRO A 31 7.52 11.89 13.41
C PRO A 31 7.83 10.97 12.23
N THR A 32 7.84 11.52 11.01
CA THR A 32 8.15 10.76 9.78
C THR A 32 9.62 10.36 9.75
N TRP A 33 10.55 11.25 10.15
CA TRP A 33 11.97 10.89 10.25
C TRP A 33 12.23 9.77 11.26
N LEU A 34 11.60 9.84 12.44
CA LEU A 34 11.68 8.78 13.44
C LEU A 34 11.08 7.48 12.91
N LEU A 35 9.96 7.54 12.18
CA LEU A 35 9.34 6.39 11.53
C LEU A 35 10.27 5.76 10.49
N ILE A 36 10.93 6.57 9.64
CA ILE A 36 11.93 6.10 8.68
C ILE A 36 13.03 5.36 9.41
N ILE A 37 13.64 5.97 10.43
CA ILE A 37 14.72 5.36 11.19
C ILE A 37 14.25 4.05 11.83
N ALA A 38 13.09 4.03 12.47
CA ALA A 38 12.54 2.85 13.14
C ALA A 38 12.24 1.71 12.16
N VAL A 39 11.63 2.01 11.02
CA VAL A 39 11.32 1.00 9.99
C VAL A 39 12.59 0.43 9.37
N TYR A 40 13.51 1.29 8.95
CA TYR A 40 14.76 0.85 8.32
C TYR A 40 15.64 0.07 9.31
N SER A 41 15.92 0.64 10.49
CA SER A 41 16.74 -0.04 11.49
C SER A 41 16.08 -1.33 11.96
N GLY A 42 14.78 -1.31 12.26
CA GLY A 42 14.02 -2.49 12.68
C GLY A 42 14.04 -3.60 11.64
N TRP A 43 13.81 -3.27 10.36
CA TRP A 43 13.83 -4.26 9.27
C TRP A 43 15.22 -4.88 9.09
N PHE A 44 16.26 -4.06 8.96
CA PHE A 44 17.63 -4.53 8.75
C PHE A 44 18.18 -5.30 9.96
N MET A 45 17.93 -4.82 11.19
CA MET A 45 18.38 -5.51 12.40
C MET A 45 17.65 -6.84 12.59
N THR A 46 16.35 -6.91 12.30
CA THR A 46 15.61 -8.19 12.36
C THR A 46 16.20 -9.20 11.39
N LEU A 47 16.55 -8.77 10.17
CA LEU A 47 17.17 -9.66 9.20
C LEU A 47 18.59 -10.06 9.60
N ILE A 48 19.43 -9.14 10.09
CA ILE A 48 20.81 -9.47 10.49
C ILE A 48 20.84 -10.44 11.68
N TYR A 49 19.97 -10.22 12.67
CA TYR A 49 19.91 -11.00 13.90
C TYR A 49 18.86 -12.11 13.87
N TRP A 50 18.42 -12.54 12.69
CA TRP A 50 17.33 -13.52 12.54
C TRP A 50 17.65 -14.86 13.20
N GLN A 51 18.92 -15.29 13.17
CA GLN A 51 19.38 -16.54 13.79
C GLN A 51 19.28 -16.49 15.31
N THR A 52 19.62 -15.33 15.92
CA THR A 52 19.54 -15.11 17.36
C THR A 52 18.09 -14.98 17.84
N LEU A 53 17.24 -14.31 17.06
CA LEU A 53 15.82 -14.16 17.36
C LEU A 53 15.06 -15.49 17.18
N GLY A 54 15.47 -16.29 16.20
CA GLY A 54 14.74 -17.45 15.72
C GLY A 54 13.80 -17.10 14.55
N LEU A 55 13.53 -18.10 13.71
CA LEU A 55 12.80 -17.91 12.45
C LEU A 55 11.39 -17.32 12.63
N PHE A 56 10.64 -17.80 13.64
CA PHE A 56 9.26 -17.36 13.88
C PHE A 56 9.16 -15.87 14.26
N PRO A 57 9.81 -15.39 15.35
CA PRO A 57 9.73 -13.97 15.71
C PRO A 57 10.36 -13.06 14.63
N ALA A 58 11.44 -13.50 13.96
CA ALA A 58 12.00 -12.77 12.84
C ALA A 58 10.99 -12.63 11.68
N THR A 59 10.25 -13.69 11.35
CA THR A 59 9.19 -13.65 10.33
C THR A 59 8.10 -12.63 10.68
N VAL A 60 7.59 -12.67 11.93
CA VAL A 60 6.53 -11.75 12.38
C VAL A 60 7.01 -10.29 12.35
N LEU A 61 8.22 -10.02 12.85
CA LEU A 61 8.81 -8.68 12.83
C LEU A 61 9.05 -8.18 11.41
N LEU A 62 9.57 -9.03 10.51
CA LEU A 62 9.78 -8.65 9.11
C LEU A 62 8.45 -8.37 8.40
N ILE A 63 7.39 -9.14 8.65
CA ILE A 63 6.04 -8.85 8.14
C ILE A 63 5.56 -7.49 8.65
N TRP A 64 5.71 -7.23 9.95
CA TRP A 64 5.31 -5.98 10.58
C TRP A 64 6.05 -4.78 9.98
N PHE A 65 7.39 -4.82 9.91
CA PHE A 65 8.18 -3.74 9.34
C PHE A 65 7.94 -3.56 7.85
N THR A 66 7.71 -4.63 7.10
CA THR A 66 7.39 -4.54 5.66
C THR A 66 6.01 -3.90 5.45
N ALA A 67 5.02 -4.22 6.30
CA ALA A 67 3.71 -3.58 6.28
C ALA A 67 3.79 -2.09 6.67
N TRP A 68 4.57 -1.75 7.71
CA TRP A 68 4.86 -0.37 8.08
C TRP A 68 5.60 0.40 6.99
N TYR A 69 6.52 -0.26 6.28
CA TYR A 69 7.24 0.35 5.16
C TYR A 69 6.29 0.81 4.04
N MET A 70 5.28 0.01 3.69
CA MET A 70 4.28 0.42 2.69
C MET A 70 3.44 1.62 3.19
N SER A 71 3.12 1.67 4.49
CA SER A 71 2.48 2.86 5.08
C SER A 71 3.38 4.09 5.03
N LEU A 72 4.68 3.91 5.28
CA LEU A 72 5.67 4.98 5.15
C LEU A 72 5.77 5.47 3.69
N GLN A 73 5.79 4.56 2.71
CA GLN A 73 5.80 4.94 1.29
C GLN A 73 4.60 5.81 0.90
N HIS A 74 3.43 5.54 1.47
CA HIS A 74 2.24 6.37 1.27
C HIS A 74 2.46 7.80 1.79
N GLU A 75 3.02 7.94 2.99
CA GLU A 75 3.36 9.24 3.58
C GLU A 75 4.43 9.99 2.75
N LEU A 76 5.42 9.26 2.20
CA LEU A 76 6.43 9.82 1.30
C LEU A 76 5.84 10.37 0.00
N ILE A 77 4.82 9.70 -0.56
CA ILE A 77 4.12 10.14 -1.79
C ILE A 77 3.41 11.48 -1.58
N HIS A 78 2.89 11.73 -0.38
CA HIS A 78 2.24 13.00 -0.02
C HIS A 78 3.22 14.15 0.19
N GLY A 79 4.54 13.90 0.11
CA GLY A 79 5.55 14.94 0.19
C GLY A 79 6.17 15.13 1.57
N HIS A 80 6.02 14.16 2.48
CA HIS A 80 6.71 14.12 3.77
C HIS A 80 7.95 13.22 3.69
N PRO A 81 9.00 13.41 4.50
CA PRO A 81 9.23 14.54 5.39
C PRO A 81 9.84 15.76 4.69
N THR A 82 10.28 15.64 3.43
CA THR A 82 10.96 16.75 2.74
C THR A 82 10.09 17.35 1.64
N PRO A 83 10.15 18.67 1.41
CA PRO A 83 9.47 19.30 0.28
C PRO A 83 10.06 18.85 -1.09
N TRP A 84 11.20 18.18 -1.09
CA TRP A 84 11.89 17.72 -2.28
C TRP A 84 11.47 16.30 -2.67
N ARG A 85 10.63 16.21 -3.70
CA ARG A 85 10.09 14.94 -4.21
C ARG A 85 11.16 13.88 -4.51
N TRP A 86 12.33 14.28 -5.00
CA TRP A 86 13.42 13.35 -5.31
C TRP A 86 14.03 12.71 -4.05
N CYS A 87 14.08 13.44 -2.93
CA CYS A 87 14.61 12.93 -1.67
C CYS A 87 13.62 11.91 -1.07
N ASN A 88 12.33 12.24 -1.02
CA ASN A 88 11.31 11.28 -0.57
C ASN A 88 11.24 10.04 -1.49
N GLN A 89 11.43 10.24 -2.79
CA GLN A 89 11.53 9.12 -3.73
C GLN A 89 12.71 8.22 -3.40
N LEU A 90 13.91 8.77 -3.12
CA LEU A 90 15.07 7.97 -2.72
C LEU A 90 14.76 7.13 -1.47
N LEU A 91 14.14 7.73 -0.45
CA LEU A 91 13.72 7.05 0.79
C LEU A 91 12.66 5.95 0.56
N GLY A 92 11.88 6.04 -0.52
CA GLY A 92 10.87 5.07 -0.88
C GLY A 92 11.30 4.04 -1.94
N THR A 93 12.46 4.20 -2.57
CA THR A 93 12.90 3.36 -3.70
C THR A 93 13.38 1.97 -3.31
N LEU A 94 13.76 1.74 -2.06
CA LEU A 94 14.26 0.44 -1.63
C LEU A 94 13.14 -0.61 -1.67
N PRO A 95 13.31 -1.75 -2.37
CA PRO A 95 12.21 -2.68 -2.62
C PRO A 95 11.97 -3.65 -1.47
N LEU A 96 11.80 -3.13 -0.23
CA LEU A 96 11.54 -3.95 0.96
C LEU A 96 10.22 -4.71 0.85
N ALA A 97 9.22 -4.15 0.15
CA ALA A 97 7.95 -4.80 -0.12
C ALA A 97 7.95 -5.67 -1.39
N VAL A 98 9.08 -5.77 -2.12
CA VAL A 98 9.29 -6.58 -3.34
C VAL A 98 8.49 -6.15 -4.58
N TRP A 99 7.17 -6.07 -4.46
CA TRP A 99 6.24 -6.18 -5.57
C TRP A 99 6.12 -4.92 -6.45
N TYR A 100 6.15 -3.72 -5.85
CA TYR A 100 5.84 -2.48 -6.56
C TYR A 100 7.01 -1.49 -6.52
N PRO A 101 7.42 -0.92 -7.67
CA PRO A 101 8.34 0.20 -7.68
C PRO A 101 7.65 1.46 -7.17
N TYR A 102 8.38 2.24 -6.36
CA TYR A 102 7.86 3.48 -5.77
C TYR A 102 7.26 4.45 -6.79
N GLY A 103 7.88 4.57 -7.97
CA GLY A 103 7.38 5.44 -9.04
C GLY A 103 6.00 5.01 -9.56
N LEU A 104 5.80 3.70 -9.76
CA LEU A 104 4.51 3.16 -10.19
C LEU A 104 3.45 3.41 -9.13
N TYR A 105 3.78 3.14 -7.86
CA TYR A 105 2.88 3.39 -6.74
C TYR A 105 2.50 4.87 -6.63
N ARG A 106 3.48 5.78 -6.70
CA ARG A 106 3.23 7.22 -6.69
C ARG A 106 2.32 7.65 -7.83
N ASP A 107 2.61 7.19 -9.05
CA ASP A 107 1.89 7.64 -10.24
C ASP A 107 0.46 7.10 -10.26
N SER A 108 0.24 5.85 -9.83
CA SER A 108 -1.12 5.31 -9.65
C SER A 108 -1.89 6.06 -8.57
N HIS A 109 -1.23 6.38 -7.46
CA HIS A 109 -1.83 7.11 -6.33
C HIS A 109 -2.21 8.55 -6.70
N LEU A 110 -1.35 9.25 -7.44
CA LEU A 110 -1.65 10.61 -7.91
C LEU A 110 -2.73 10.63 -8.99
N ALA A 111 -2.76 9.63 -9.88
CA ALA A 111 -3.83 9.49 -10.86
C ALA A 111 -5.19 9.31 -10.17
N HIS A 112 -5.24 8.54 -9.09
CA HIS A 112 -6.44 8.36 -8.27
C HIS A 112 -6.93 9.69 -7.68
N HIS A 113 -6.06 10.46 -7.03
CA HIS A 113 -6.43 11.77 -6.47
C HIS A 113 -6.86 12.80 -7.53
N ASN A 114 -6.27 12.78 -8.71
CA ASN A 114 -6.71 13.67 -9.79
C ASN A 114 -8.11 13.31 -10.31
N ASN A 115 -8.57 12.07 -10.09
CA ASN A 115 -9.89 11.58 -10.45
C ASN A 115 -10.96 11.83 -9.36
N ASP A 116 -10.66 12.60 -8.30
CA ASP A 116 -11.56 12.96 -7.19
C ASP A 116 -12.80 13.80 -7.59
N ARG A 117 -13.10 13.97 -8.89
CA ARG A 117 -14.47 14.26 -9.36
C ARG A 117 -15.30 12.96 -9.36
N LEU A 118 -15.50 12.44 -8.15
CA LEU A 118 -16.30 11.27 -7.79
C LEU A 118 -17.81 11.47 -8.04
N THR A 119 -18.25 11.33 -9.30
CA THR A 119 -19.65 10.98 -9.63
C THR A 119 -19.78 9.79 -10.56
N LEU A 120 -18.69 9.24 -11.09
CA LEU A 120 -18.73 8.08 -11.97
C LEU A 120 -17.63 7.08 -11.58
N PRO A 121 -17.99 5.87 -11.10
CA PRO A 121 -17.06 4.81 -10.76
C PRO A 121 -16.62 4.07 -12.03
N VAL A 122 -15.98 4.81 -12.92
CA VAL A 122 -15.39 4.28 -14.14
C VAL A 122 -13.91 4.60 -14.03
N ASP A 123 -13.12 3.53 -13.99
CA ASP A 123 -11.64 3.53 -14.08
C ASP A 123 -10.84 3.73 -12.79
N ASP A 124 -11.37 3.30 -11.64
CA ASP A 124 -10.52 3.05 -10.47
C ASP A 124 -10.33 1.53 -10.26
N PRO A 125 -9.13 0.97 -10.53
CA PRO A 125 -8.84 -0.44 -10.27
C PRO A 125 -8.94 -0.80 -8.78
N GLU A 126 -8.89 0.19 -7.87
CA GLU A 126 -9.00 0.00 -6.42
C GLU A 126 -10.43 0.20 -5.89
N SER A 127 -11.36 0.69 -6.71
CA SER A 127 -12.75 0.86 -6.29
C SER A 127 -13.46 -0.49 -6.20
N TYR A 128 -13.96 -0.79 -5.00
CA TYR A 128 -14.81 -1.95 -4.73
C TYR A 128 -16.22 -1.80 -5.32
N TYR A 129 -16.54 -0.63 -5.89
CA TYR A 129 -17.86 -0.28 -6.39
C TYR A 129 -17.81 -0.07 -7.90
N PHE A 130 -18.59 -0.87 -8.63
CA PHE A 130 -18.78 -0.73 -10.07
C PHE A 130 -20.13 -0.09 -10.34
N SER A 131 -20.21 0.76 -11.37
CA SER A 131 -21.51 1.26 -11.85
C SER A 131 -22.37 0.08 -12.34
N ALA A 132 -23.69 0.23 -12.28
CA ALA A 132 -24.63 -0.77 -12.81
C ALA A 132 -24.47 -1.00 -14.33
N GLU A 133 -23.84 -0.06 -15.03
CA GLU A 133 -23.52 -0.15 -16.45
C GLU A 133 -22.23 -0.95 -16.69
N SER A 134 -21.15 -0.66 -15.96
CA SER A 134 -19.89 -1.41 -16.02
C SER A 134 -20.10 -2.87 -15.59
N TRP A 135 -20.92 -3.10 -14.57
CA TRP A 135 -21.26 -4.45 -14.10
C TRP A 135 -21.92 -5.30 -15.21
N ARG A 136 -22.80 -4.68 -16.01
CA ARG A 136 -23.47 -5.36 -17.12
C ARG A 136 -22.50 -5.74 -18.24
N ARG A 137 -21.44 -4.96 -18.45
CA ARG A 137 -20.39 -5.22 -19.45
C ARG A 137 -19.42 -6.33 -19.04
N PHE A 138 -19.35 -6.69 -17.75
CA PHE A 138 -18.53 -7.80 -17.31
C PHE A 138 -19.12 -9.16 -17.72
N SER A 139 -18.24 -10.01 -18.23
CA SER A 139 -18.50 -11.42 -18.49
C SER A 139 -18.81 -12.20 -17.20
N PRO A 140 -19.49 -13.35 -17.29
CA PRO A 140 -19.84 -14.16 -16.11
C PRO A 140 -18.63 -14.58 -15.25
N TRP A 141 -17.47 -14.81 -15.88
CA TRP A 141 -16.25 -15.17 -15.16
C TRP A 141 -15.65 -13.97 -14.42
N GLN A 142 -15.66 -12.77 -15.03
CA GLN A 142 -15.20 -11.53 -14.37
C GLN A 142 -16.03 -11.22 -13.13
N ARG A 143 -17.36 -11.38 -13.21
CA ARG A 143 -18.24 -11.21 -12.04
C ARG A 143 -17.95 -12.22 -10.94
N LYS A 144 -17.69 -13.48 -11.28
CA LYS A 144 -17.27 -14.51 -10.30
C LYS A 144 -15.94 -14.17 -9.63
N VAL A 145 -14.95 -13.70 -10.39
CA VAL A 145 -13.66 -13.25 -9.83
C VAL A 145 -13.85 -12.06 -8.90
N ILE A 146 -14.68 -11.07 -9.26
CA ILE A 146 -14.98 -9.92 -8.39
C ILE A 146 -15.71 -10.37 -7.12
N HIS A 147 -16.69 -11.28 -7.21
CA HIS A 147 -17.37 -11.83 -6.05
C HIS A 147 -16.42 -12.58 -5.13
N LEU A 148 -15.55 -13.43 -5.69
CA LEU A 148 -14.57 -14.20 -4.93
C LEU A 148 -13.56 -13.26 -4.26
N ARG A 149 -13.02 -12.28 -4.99
CA ARG A 149 -12.15 -11.21 -4.47
C ARG A 149 -12.81 -10.42 -3.34
N ASN A 150 -14.12 -10.21 -3.38
CA ASN A 150 -14.84 -9.47 -2.34
C ASN A 150 -15.13 -10.29 -1.07
N THR A 151 -14.88 -11.60 -1.06
CA THR A 151 -14.91 -12.42 0.17
C THR A 151 -13.68 -12.14 1.05
N PHE A 152 -13.75 -12.42 2.36
CA PHE A 152 -12.61 -12.21 3.26
C PHE A 152 -11.34 -12.94 2.80
N PHE A 153 -11.46 -14.23 2.46
CA PHE A 153 -10.34 -15.03 1.96
C PHE A 153 -9.86 -14.58 0.57
N GLY A 154 -10.77 -14.18 -0.31
CA GLY A 154 -10.39 -13.60 -1.59
C GLY A 154 -9.70 -12.24 -1.46
N ARG A 155 -9.98 -11.45 -0.42
CA ARG A 155 -9.22 -10.23 -0.15
C ARG A 155 -7.84 -10.52 0.38
N LEU A 156 -7.73 -11.51 1.26
CA LEU A 156 -6.45 -11.90 1.83
C LEU A 156 -5.53 -12.54 0.78
N LEU A 157 -6.10 -13.32 -0.14
CA LEU A 157 -5.33 -14.12 -1.08
C LEU A 157 -5.42 -13.59 -2.52
N LEU A 158 -6.61 -13.36 -3.07
CA LEU A 158 -6.74 -13.02 -4.49
C LEU A 158 -6.46 -11.55 -4.80
N ALA A 159 -6.76 -10.62 -3.91
CA ALA A 159 -6.50 -9.20 -4.18
C ALA A 159 -4.98 -8.90 -4.31
N PRO A 160 -4.11 -9.31 -3.37
CA PRO A 160 -2.65 -9.18 -3.54
C PRO A 160 -2.15 -9.84 -4.83
N LEU A 161 -2.67 -11.02 -5.16
CA LEU A 161 -2.27 -11.75 -6.37
C LEU A 161 -2.63 -11.00 -7.66
N LEU A 162 -3.85 -10.44 -7.73
CA LEU A 162 -4.29 -9.67 -8.89
C LEU A 162 -3.45 -8.41 -9.08
N ASP A 163 -3.11 -7.72 -7.99
CA ASP A 163 -2.28 -6.52 -8.05
C ASP A 163 -0.84 -6.85 -8.47
N ILE A 164 -0.28 -7.98 -8.02
CA ILE A 164 1.02 -8.49 -8.48
C ILE A 164 0.97 -8.77 -9.99
N VAL A 165 -0.08 -9.42 -10.48
CA VAL A 165 -0.25 -9.72 -11.91
C VAL A 165 -0.35 -8.45 -12.75
N GLN A 166 -1.12 -7.46 -12.31
CA GLN A 166 -1.23 -6.17 -13.00
C GLN A 166 0.12 -5.44 -13.04
N THR A 167 0.87 -5.48 -11.95
CA THR A 167 2.18 -4.88 -11.83
C THR A 167 3.19 -5.55 -12.75
N LEU A 168 3.22 -6.89 -12.80
CA LEU A 168 4.04 -7.63 -13.77
C LEU A 168 3.63 -7.33 -15.21
N ALA A 169 2.33 -7.24 -15.50
CA ALA A 169 1.85 -6.85 -16.83
C ALA A 169 2.30 -5.43 -17.21
N SER A 170 2.33 -4.50 -16.25
CA SER A 170 2.86 -3.15 -16.47
C SER A 170 4.35 -3.16 -16.78
N ALA A 171 5.14 -4.02 -16.12
CA ALA A 171 6.54 -4.24 -16.44
C ALA A 171 6.70 -4.73 -17.89
N VAL A 172 6.01 -5.82 -18.26
CA VAL A 172 6.06 -6.38 -19.61
C VAL A 172 5.66 -5.34 -20.66
N ASN A 173 4.60 -4.58 -20.41
CA ASN A 173 4.15 -3.52 -21.32
C ASN A 173 5.18 -2.39 -21.45
N ALA A 174 5.86 -1.99 -20.37
CA ALA A 174 6.91 -0.97 -20.43
C ALA A 174 8.03 -1.35 -21.40
N PHE A 175 8.48 -2.61 -21.38
CA PHE A 175 9.48 -3.13 -22.32
C PHE A 175 8.91 -3.32 -23.73
N ARG A 176 7.70 -3.88 -23.85
CA ARG A 176 7.05 -4.14 -25.14
C ARG A 176 6.81 -2.86 -25.95
N TYR A 177 6.37 -1.80 -25.29
CA TYR A 177 6.11 -0.50 -25.89
C TYR A 177 7.30 0.48 -25.79
N ARG A 178 8.48 0.02 -25.34
CA ARG A 178 9.72 0.79 -25.22
C ARG A 178 9.55 2.13 -24.48
N GLN A 179 8.81 2.11 -23.38
CA GLN A 179 8.57 3.29 -22.57
C GLN A 179 9.81 3.60 -21.72
N GLY A 180 10.74 4.41 -22.24
CA GLY A 180 12.07 4.62 -21.64
C GLY A 180 12.06 4.92 -20.14
N LYS A 181 11.20 5.84 -19.67
CA LYS A 181 11.10 6.17 -18.23
C LYS A 181 10.62 4.99 -17.39
N ALA A 182 9.60 4.27 -17.85
CA ALA A 182 9.07 3.11 -17.14
C ALA A 182 10.07 1.95 -17.14
N MET A 183 10.80 1.74 -18.24
CA MET A 183 11.88 0.76 -18.31
C MET A 183 12.99 1.06 -17.30
N ILE A 184 13.46 2.32 -17.22
CA ILE A 184 14.49 2.71 -16.24
C ILE A 184 13.99 2.46 -14.81
N MET A 185 12.75 2.84 -14.50
CA MET A 185 12.16 2.57 -13.19
C MET A 185 12.16 1.07 -12.86
N TRP A 186 11.75 0.22 -13.81
CA TRP A 186 11.74 -1.23 -13.64
C TRP A 186 13.13 -1.83 -13.52
N LEU A 187 14.12 -1.32 -14.27
CA LEU A 187 15.51 -1.74 -14.18
C LEU A 187 16.13 -1.36 -12.84
N VAL A 188 15.89 -0.14 -12.35
CA VAL A 188 16.36 0.32 -11.03
C VAL A 188 15.72 -0.53 -9.93
N HIS A 189 14.41 -0.74 -9.97
CA HIS A 189 13.71 -1.59 -9.00
C HIS A 189 14.23 -3.02 -9.02
N GLY A 190 14.33 -3.62 -10.20
CA GLY A 190 14.85 -4.98 -10.38
C GLY A 190 16.31 -5.11 -9.91
N GLY A 191 17.15 -4.13 -10.19
CA GLY A 191 18.55 -4.09 -9.73
C GLY A 191 18.66 -3.98 -8.22
N LEU A 192 17.91 -3.07 -7.60
CA LEU A 192 17.86 -2.93 -6.13
C LEU A 192 17.29 -4.19 -5.47
N LEU A 193 16.27 -4.81 -6.08
CA LEU A 193 15.66 -6.03 -5.56
C LEU A 193 16.64 -7.20 -5.64
N ALA A 194 17.34 -7.36 -6.77
CA ALA A 194 18.37 -8.36 -6.93
C ALA A 194 19.51 -8.17 -5.92
N ALA A 195 19.95 -6.93 -5.70
CA ALA A 195 20.96 -6.61 -4.69
C ALA A 195 20.49 -6.97 -3.28
N LEU A 196 19.24 -6.62 -2.93
CA LEU A 196 18.63 -6.93 -1.63
C LEU A 196 18.51 -8.44 -1.39
N LEU A 197 18.00 -9.20 -2.37
CA LEU A 197 17.84 -10.65 -2.26
C LEU A 197 19.21 -11.35 -2.22
N THR A 198 20.21 -10.85 -2.95
CA THR A 198 21.58 -11.39 -2.90
C THR A 198 22.21 -11.12 -1.53
N TRP A 199 22.03 -9.91 -0.99
CA TRP A 199 22.51 -9.58 0.35
C TRP A 199 21.83 -10.43 1.43
N MET A 200 20.52 -10.63 1.33
CA MET A 200 19.75 -11.52 2.21
C MET A 200 20.25 -12.97 2.16
N ALA A 201 20.57 -13.48 0.97
CA ALA A 201 21.15 -14.81 0.82
C ALA A 201 22.53 -14.92 1.49
N ARG A 202 23.33 -13.84 1.52
CA ARG A 202 24.60 -13.79 2.27
C ARG A 202 24.42 -13.74 3.78
N CYS A 203 23.24 -13.36 4.27
CA CYS A 203 22.86 -13.44 5.69
C CYS A 203 22.22 -14.79 6.04
N ASP A 204 22.36 -15.81 5.19
CA ASP A 204 21.75 -17.15 5.32
C ASP A 204 20.22 -17.15 5.41
N PHE A 205 19.57 -16.05 5.00
CA PHE A 205 18.12 -15.97 4.98
C PHE A 205 17.60 -16.30 3.58
N SER A 206 16.64 -17.22 3.48
CA SER A 206 16.11 -17.66 2.19
C SER A 206 15.36 -16.53 1.47
N PRO A 207 15.81 -16.08 0.28
CA PRO A 207 15.13 -15.02 -0.46
C PRO A 207 13.72 -15.44 -0.92
N LEU A 208 13.55 -16.72 -1.28
CA LEU A 208 12.24 -17.25 -1.67
C LEU A 208 11.27 -17.24 -0.48
N TYR A 209 11.76 -17.60 0.71
CA TYR A 209 10.96 -17.53 1.93
C TYR A 209 10.52 -16.09 2.22
N PHE A 210 11.41 -15.11 2.05
CA PHE A 210 11.06 -13.71 2.20
C PHE A 210 9.93 -13.28 1.25
N VAL A 211 10.05 -13.60 -0.04
CA VAL A 211 9.05 -13.22 -1.04
C VAL A 211 7.68 -13.85 -0.71
N VAL A 212 7.64 -15.15 -0.43
CA VAL A 212 6.36 -15.86 -0.26
C VAL A 212 5.76 -15.70 1.14
N VAL A 213 6.58 -15.80 2.19
CA VAL A 213 6.11 -15.91 3.58
C VAL A 213 6.14 -14.56 4.31
N ILE A 214 6.87 -13.57 3.80
CA ILE A 214 6.94 -12.24 4.45
C ILE A 214 6.26 -11.19 3.58
N SER A 215 6.72 -11.02 2.33
CA SER A 215 6.26 -9.91 1.49
C SER A 215 4.80 -10.05 1.06
N TYR A 216 4.35 -11.28 0.79
CA TYR A 216 2.96 -11.56 0.42
C TYR A 216 1.96 -11.28 1.56
N PRO A 217 2.12 -11.83 2.79
CA PRO A 217 1.20 -11.50 3.87
C PRO A 217 1.32 -10.04 4.31
N ALA A 218 2.49 -9.41 4.20
CA ALA A 218 2.60 -7.97 4.44
C ALA A 218 1.67 -7.18 3.50
N LEU A 219 1.67 -7.51 2.20
CA LEU A 219 0.77 -6.92 1.20
C LEU A 219 -0.71 -7.21 1.52
N ALA A 220 -1.03 -8.42 2.00
CA ALA A 220 -2.39 -8.76 2.40
C ALA A 220 -2.86 -7.94 3.63
N LEU A 221 -1.96 -7.67 4.58
CA LEU A 221 -2.26 -6.86 5.77
C LEU A 221 -2.58 -5.41 5.44
N THR A 222 -1.89 -4.79 4.47
CA THR A 222 -2.20 -3.42 4.07
C THR A 222 -3.59 -3.33 3.45
N LYS A 223 -3.98 -4.31 2.63
CA LYS A 223 -5.34 -4.39 2.06
C LYS A 223 -6.42 -4.57 3.13
N ILE A 224 -6.14 -5.28 4.23
CA ILE A 224 -7.07 -5.37 5.36
C ILE A 224 -7.24 -4.02 6.05
N ARG A 225 -6.13 -3.31 6.32
CA ARG A 225 -6.17 -1.97 6.92
C ARG A 225 -7.01 -1.02 6.07
N SER A 226 -6.69 -0.97 4.78
CA SER A 226 -7.39 -0.21 3.76
C SER A 226 -8.91 -0.46 3.80
N PHE A 227 -9.33 -1.73 3.89
CA PHE A 227 -10.75 -2.08 4.02
C PHE A 227 -11.39 -1.64 5.35
N LEU A 228 -10.68 -1.79 6.48
CA LEU A 228 -11.22 -1.42 7.80
C LEU A 228 -11.42 0.09 7.92
N GLU A 229 -10.52 0.90 7.38
CA GLU A 229 -10.63 2.36 7.36
C GLU A 229 -11.85 2.84 6.56
N HIS A 230 -12.29 2.04 5.58
CA HIS A 230 -13.36 2.36 4.63
C HIS A 230 -14.62 1.54 4.80
N ARG A 231 -14.76 0.85 5.94
CA ARG A 231 -16.06 0.30 6.33
C ARG A 231 -17.04 1.45 6.54
N PRO A 232 -18.18 1.49 5.85
CA PRO A 232 -19.24 2.41 6.21
C PRO A 232 -19.67 2.10 7.64
N LEU A 233 -19.58 3.08 8.54
CA LEU A 233 -20.05 2.98 9.91
C LEU A 233 -21.50 2.52 9.91
N THR A 234 -21.76 1.31 10.40
CA THR A 234 -23.09 0.83 10.74
C THR A 234 -23.60 1.58 11.96
N THR A 235 -24.08 2.80 11.77
CA THR A 235 -25.16 3.34 12.59
C THR A 235 -26.48 3.05 11.88
N ARG A 236 -27.06 1.91 12.26
CA ARG A 236 -28.50 1.62 12.19
C ARG A 236 -29.15 1.64 10.80
N TRP A 237 -28.84 0.65 9.96
CA TRP A 237 -29.78 0.25 8.91
C TRP A 237 -29.92 -1.28 8.89
N ARG A 238 -31.14 -1.72 9.22
CA ARG A 238 -31.61 -3.10 9.06
C ARG A 238 -31.28 -3.57 7.64
N ALA A 239 -30.99 -4.87 7.55
CA ALA A 239 -30.98 -5.65 6.32
C ALA A 239 -32.02 -5.13 5.30
N ARG A 240 -31.53 -4.52 4.21
CA ARG A 240 -32.24 -4.48 2.94
C ARG A 240 -31.26 -4.20 1.81
N SER A 241 -31.08 -5.21 0.98
CA SER A 241 -30.56 -5.16 -0.37
C SER A 241 -31.33 -4.10 -1.19
N SER A 242 -30.76 -2.91 -1.41
CA SER A 242 -31.12 -2.02 -2.52
C SER A 242 -30.21 -0.80 -2.60
N MET A 243 -29.74 -0.52 -3.82
CA MET A 243 -29.18 0.74 -4.34
C MET A 243 -29.66 2.02 -3.64
N ARG A 244 -28.73 2.93 -3.30
CA ARG A 244 -28.72 4.36 -3.70
C ARG A 244 -27.50 5.12 -3.12
N PRO A 245 -27.11 6.26 -3.72
CA PRO A 245 -25.74 6.79 -3.75
C PRO A 245 -25.44 7.74 -2.58
N GLY A 246 -24.23 7.67 -2.04
CA GLY A 246 -23.77 8.66 -1.08
C GLY A 246 -22.51 8.23 -0.32
N CYS A 247 -21.51 9.09 -0.38
CA CYS A 247 -20.28 9.11 0.42
C CYS A 247 -19.15 8.17 -0.03
N CYS A 248 -18.21 8.79 -0.74
CA CYS A 248 -16.94 8.25 -1.19
C CYS A 248 -15.92 8.27 -0.06
N GLY A 249 -15.24 7.15 0.15
CA GLY A 249 -13.95 7.09 0.81
C GLY A 249 -13.06 6.23 -0.07
N GLY A 250 -12.09 6.85 -0.74
CA GLY A 250 -11.07 6.16 -1.53
C GLY A 250 -9.92 5.77 -0.62
N CYS A 251 -9.61 4.47 -0.58
CA CYS A 251 -8.53 3.91 0.23
C CYS A 251 -7.22 3.87 -0.56
N CYS A 252 -6.12 4.05 0.17
CA CYS A 252 -4.79 3.67 -0.28
C CYS A 252 -4.44 2.26 0.21
N PHE A 253 -3.52 1.62 -0.51
CA PHE A 253 -2.84 0.32 -0.31
C PHE A 253 -2.89 -0.34 1.07
#